data_AF-A0A7G5ZPX6-F1
#
_entry.id   AF-A0A7G5ZPX6-F1
#
_cell.length_a   1.000
_cell.length_b   1.000
_cell.length_c   1.000
_cell.angle_alpha   90.00
_cell.angle_beta   90.00
_cell.angle_gamma   90.00
#
_symmetry.space_group_name_H-M   'P 1'
#
loop_
_entity.id
_entity.type
_entity.pdbx_description
1 polymer ?
#
loop_
_entity_poly.entity_id
_entity_poly.type
_entity_poly.pdbx_seq_one_letter_code
_entity_poly.pdbx_strand_id
1 'polypeptide(L)'
;MGFSVLGLALSLAVFAPNLLLLWFPPRPAIDDDDAPLIVEILERAGQALCVTLPAITVGAFVLWWAVVPVILCVAGYWALWVRFLASGRRRASLFAPALGIPVPMAVLPVAAFLAGAAWLGNPWIALAAVVLAAGHVPRSLIAAGSQ
;
A
#
# COMPACT_ATOMS: atom_id res chain seq x y z
N MET A 1 -16.06 -18.22 -0.70
CA MET A 1 -16.29 -16.79 -0.98
C MET A 1 -17.34 -16.28 -0.02
N GLY A 2 -17.09 -15.16 0.64
CA GLY A 2 -17.94 -14.60 1.69
C GLY A 2 -17.44 -13.22 2.10
N PHE A 3 -18.30 -12.38 2.64
CA PHE A 3 -17.93 -11.00 2.94
C PHE A 3 -17.12 -10.90 4.25
N SER A 4 -15.96 -10.24 4.20
CA SER A 4 -15.09 -10.02 5.36
C SER A 4 -15.02 -8.53 5.70
N VAL A 5 -15.66 -8.16 6.80
CA VAL A 5 -15.67 -6.78 7.31
C VAL A 5 -14.26 -6.32 7.69
N LEU A 6 -13.47 -7.19 8.33
CA LEU A 6 -12.10 -6.89 8.73
C LEU A 6 -11.17 -6.74 7.52
N GLY A 7 -11.35 -7.57 6.49
CA GLY A 7 -10.57 -7.45 5.26
C GLY A 7 -10.92 -6.17 4.49
N LEU A 8 -12.20 -5.81 4.40
CA LEU A 8 -12.60 -4.52 3.84
C LEU A 8 -12.02 -3.35 4.65
N ALA A 9 -12.08 -3.41 5.97
CA ALA A 9 -11.51 -2.37 6.84
C ALA A 9 -10.00 -2.21 6.63
N LEU A 10 -9.25 -3.31 6.45
CA LEU A 10 -7.84 -3.26 6.10
C LEU A 10 -7.60 -2.56 4.76
N SER A 11 -8.35 -2.93 3.72
CA SER A 11 -8.24 -2.27 2.40
C SER A 11 -8.54 -0.78 2.50
N LEU A 12 -9.62 -0.41 3.20
CA LEU A 12 -9.96 1.00 3.40
C LEU A 12 -8.86 1.73 4.18
N ALA A 13 -8.30 1.14 5.23
CA ALA A 13 -7.25 1.78 6.02
C ALA A 13 -5.97 2.08 5.21
N VAL A 14 -5.64 1.21 4.25
CA VAL A 14 -4.48 1.36 3.37
C VAL A 14 -4.77 2.29 2.18
N PHE A 15 -5.96 2.23 1.58
CA PHE A 15 -6.27 3.05 0.40
C PHE A 15 -6.87 4.42 0.74
N ALA A 16 -7.44 4.63 1.94
CA ALA A 16 -8.03 5.89 2.36
C ALA A 16 -7.10 7.11 2.20
N PRO A 17 -5.83 7.07 2.64
CA PRO A 17 -5.01 8.27 2.54
C PRO A 17 -4.60 8.58 1.10
N ASN A 18 -4.68 7.63 0.14
CA ASN A 18 -4.48 7.95 -1.28
C ASN A 18 -5.55 8.94 -1.79
N LEU A 19 -6.76 8.94 -1.20
CA LEU A 19 -7.80 9.91 -1.54
C LEU A 19 -7.39 11.34 -1.19
N LEU A 20 -6.47 11.53 -0.22
CA LEU A 20 -5.96 12.86 0.13
C LEU A 20 -5.30 13.54 -1.07
N LEU A 21 -4.74 12.80 -2.03
CA LEU A 21 -4.13 13.36 -3.23
C LEU A 21 -5.13 14.09 -4.13
N LEU A 22 -6.42 13.75 -4.07
CA LEU A 22 -7.47 14.45 -4.83
C LEU A 22 -7.60 15.91 -4.39
N TRP A 23 -7.42 16.19 -3.09
CA TRP A 23 -7.48 17.54 -2.53
C TRP A 23 -6.10 18.17 -2.33
N PHE A 24 -5.08 17.35 -2.10
CA PHE A 24 -3.72 17.75 -1.76
C PHE A 24 -2.70 17.13 -2.73
N PRO A 25 -2.76 17.47 -4.04
CA PRO A 25 -1.83 16.90 -5.01
C PRO A 25 -0.38 17.30 -4.71
N PRO A 26 0.59 16.46 -5.08
CA PRO A 26 2.01 16.73 -4.87
C PRO A 26 2.47 17.94 -5.70
N ARG A 27 3.53 18.61 -5.21
CA ARG A 27 4.19 19.72 -5.87
C ARG A 27 5.71 19.42 -5.97
N PRO A 28 6.30 19.41 -7.17
CA PRO A 28 5.65 19.42 -8.50
C PRO A 28 4.75 18.18 -8.71
N ALA A 29 3.95 18.19 -9.78
CA ALA A 29 3.12 17.05 -10.16
C ALA A 29 3.99 15.79 -10.33
N ILE A 30 3.38 14.62 -10.17
CA ILE A 30 4.05 13.36 -10.49
C ILE A 30 4.04 13.27 -12.02
N ASP A 31 5.20 13.44 -12.64
CA ASP A 31 5.38 13.18 -14.07
C ASP A 31 5.23 11.69 -14.34
N ASP A 32 4.76 11.36 -15.55
CA ASP A 32 4.74 9.97 -16.01
C ASP A 32 6.16 9.40 -15.90
N ASP A 33 6.28 8.35 -15.10
CA ASP A 33 7.48 7.58 -14.94
C ASP A 33 7.66 6.64 -16.14
N ASP A 34 8.91 6.44 -16.61
CA ASP A 34 9.27 5.52 -17.70
C ASP A 34 9.11 4.03 -17.30
N ALA A 35 8.16 3.74 -16.42
CA ALA A 35 7.88 2.40 -15.96
C ALA A 35 7.42 1.52 -17.13
N PRO A 36 7.97 0.30 -17.28
CA PRO A 36 7.51 -0.63 -18.29
C PRO A 36 6.01 -0.94 -18.13
N LEU A 37 5.29 -1.10 -19.25
CA LEU A 37 3.86 -1.43 -19.26
C LEU A 37 3.51 -2.62 -18.36
N ILE A 38 4.38 -3.64 -18.30
CA ILE A 38 4.17 -4.81 -17.44
C ILE A 38 4.10 -4.46 -15.96
N VAL A 39 4.91 -3.49 -15.50
CA VAL A 39 4.95 -3.02 -14.11
C VAL A 39 3.67 -2.25 -13.79
N GLU A 40 3.23 -1.39 -14.71
CA GLU A 40 1.98 -0.65 -14.56
C GLU A 40 0.76 -1.57 -14.49
N ILE A 41 0.66 -2.56 -15.40
CA ILE A 41 -0.43 -3.55 -15.38
C ILE A 41 -0.43 -4.29 -14.05
N LEU A 42 0.74 -4.69 -13.57
CA LEU A 42 0.87 -5.46 -12.34
C LEU A 42 0.48 -4.64 -11.11
N GLU A 43 0.83 -3.36 -11.08
CA GLU A 43 0.40 -2.44 -10.03
C GLU A 43 -1.12 -2.24 -10.05
N ARG A 44 -1.71 -1.91 -11.20
CA ARG A 44 -3.16 -1.70 -11.33
C ARG A 44 -3.94 -2.97 -10.97
N ALA A 45 -3.47 -4.13 -11.41
CA ALA A 45 -4.03 -5.42 -11.05
C ALA A 45 -3.90 -5.68 -9.55
N GLY A 46 -2.72 -5.45 -8.97
CA GLY A 46 -2.49 -5.59 -7.53
C GLY A 46 -3.40 -4.69 -6.70
N GLN A 47 -3.59 -3.44 -7.10
CA GLN A 47 -4.49 -2.50 -6.43
C GLN A 47 -5.94 -3.02 -6.47
N ALA A 48 -6.42 -3.43 -7.63
CA ALA A 48 -7.76 -4.00 -7.79
C ALA A 48 -7.95 -5.25 -6.92
N LEU A 49 -6.95 -6.14 -6.89
CA LEU A 49 -6.97 -7.34 -6.05
C LEU A 49 -6.95 -7.00 -4.55
N CYS A 50 -6.13 -6.05 -4.12
CA CYS A 50 -6.05 -5.62 -2.72
C CYS A 50 -7.28 -4.87 -2.23
N VAL A 51 -8.10 -4.30 -3.13
CA VAL A 51 -9.42 -3.75 -2.76
C VAL A 51 -10.48 -4.85 -2.69
N THR A 52 -10.47 -5.77 -3.66
CA THR A 52 -11.56 -6.75 -3.83
C THR A 52 -11.39 -8.01 -2.98
N LEU A 53 -10.23 -8.66 -3.04
CA LEU A 53 -10.00 -9.96 -2.40
C LEU A 53 -10.18 -9.89 -0.88
N PRO A 54 -9.61 -8.92 -0.14
CA PRO A 54 -9.85 -8.83 1.30
C PRO A 54 -11.32 -8.68 1.67
N ALA A 55 -12.14 -8.05 0.82
CA ALA A 55 -13.56 -7.85 1.09
C ALA A 55 -14.42 -9.10 0.80
N ILE A 56 -14.10 -9.86 -0.25
CA ILE A 56 -14.95 -10.99 -0.72
C ILE A 56 -14.45 -12.38 -0.30
N THR A 57 -13.31 -12.44 0.40
CA THR A 57 -12.75 -13.69 0.92
C THR A 57 -12.72 -13.65 2.45
N VAL A 58 -13.43 -14.60 3.07
CA VAL A 58 -13.30 -14.88 4.51
C VAL A 58 -12.13 -15.83 4.67
N GLY A 59 -11.18 -15.50 5.55
CA GLY A 59 -10.09 -16.42 5.83
C GLY A 59 -10.45 -17.47 6.87
N ALA A 60 -9.54 -18.42 7.07
CA ALA A 60 -9.83 -19.64 7.82
C ALA A 60 -9.93 -19.41 9.35
N PHE A 61 -9.18 -18.44 9.87
CA PHE A 61 -9.10 -18.14 11.30
C PHE A 61 -8.63 -16.70 11.51
N VAL A 62 -8.89 -16.14 12.70
CA VAL A 62 -8.37 -14.83 13.10
C VAL A 62 -7.26 -15.02 14.13
N LEU A 63 -6.07 -14.56 13.79
CA LEU A 63 -4.87 -14.71 14.59
C LEU A 63 -4.54 -13.40 15.29
N TRP A 64 -5.15 -13.15 16.45
CA TRP A 64 -5.12 -11.84 17.11
C TRP A 64 -3.73 -11.26 17.35
N TRP A 65 -2.69 -12.07 17.57
CA TRP A 65 -1.33 -11.56 17.72
C TRP A 65 -0.75 -10.97 16.41
N ALA A 66 -1.22 -11.43 15.25
CA ALA A 66 -0.82 -10.91 13.95
C ALA A 66 -1.52 -9.56 13.60
N VAL A 67 -2.43 -9.06 14.45
CA VAL A 67 -2.97 -7.69 14.28
C VAL A 67 -1.93 -6.61 14.60
N VAL A 68 -0.99 -6.90 15.50
CA VAL A 68 0.05 -5.95 15.93
C VAL A 68 0.90 -5.47 14.74
N PRO A 69 1.49 -6.34 13.91
CA PRO A 69 2.25 -5.89 12.74
C PRO A 69 1.37 -5.15 11.72
N VAL A 70 0.09 -5.50 11.58
CA VAL A 70 -0.85 -4.76 10.71
C VAL A 70 -0.99 -3.32 11.18
N ILE A 71 -1.29 -3.12 12.47
CA ILE A 71 -1.45 -1.79 13.06
C ILE A 71 -0.16 -0.99 12.93
N LEU A 72 1.00 -1.60 13.19
CA LEU A 72 2.30 -0.92 13.04
C LEU A 72 2.57 -0.47 11.59
N CYS A 73 2.29 -1.33 10.60
CA CYS A 73 2.48 -0.97 9.19
C CYS A 73 1.54 0.16 8.76
N VAL A 74 0.25 0.06 9.13
CA VAL A 74 -0.74 1.09 8.82
C VAL A 74 -0.40 2.41 9.53
N ALA A 75 -0.07 2.38 10.82
CA ALA A 75 0.29 3.58 11.56
C ALA A 75 1.55 4.26 10.99
N GLY A 76 2.58 3.47 10.66
CA GLY A 76 3.78 4.00 10.00
C GLY A 76 3.47 4.63 8.64
N TYR A 77 2.59 4.02 7.87
CA TYR A 77 2.16 4.54 6.57
C TYR A 77 1.40 5.87 6.72
N TRP A 78 0.49 5.97 7.68
CA TRP A 78 -0.20 7.21 8.01
C TRP A 78 0.76 8.30 8.53
N ALA A 79 1.79 7.94 9.30
CA ALA A 79 2.81 8.89 9.72
C ALA A 79 3.60 9.48 8.53
N LEU A 80 3.87 8.68 7.49
CA LEU A 80 4.48 9.17 6.24
C LEU A 80 3.56 10.12 5.46
N TRP A 81 2.25 9.88 5.49
CA TRP A 81 1.27 10.82 4.93
C TRP A 81 1.24 12.15 5.68
N VAL A 82 1.28 12.11 7.02
CA VAL A 82 1.40 13.32 7.84
C VAL A 82 2.70 14.07 7.50
N ARG A 83 3.82 13.35 7.35
CA ARG A 83 5.09 13.93 6.89
C ARG A 83 4.95 14.58 5.51
N PHE A 84 4.25 13.96 4.56
CA PHE A 84 4.01 14.51 3.23
C PHE A 84 3.21 15.82 3.29
N LEU A 85 2.14 15.86 4.08
CA LEU A 85 1.35 17.08 4.25
C LEU A 85 2.15 18.18 4.95
N ALA A 86 2.89 17.83 6.02
CA ALA A 86 3.72 18.75 6.77
C ALA A 86 4.92 19.29 5.95
N SER A 87 5.42 18.55 4.97
CA SER A 87 6.51 18.99 4.08
C SER A 87 6.07 20.04 3.05
N GLY A 88 4.78 20.40 3.03
CA GLY A 88 4.18 21.27 2.02
C GLY A 88 3.84 20.53 0.73
N ARG A 89 3.56 19.21 0.82
CA ARG A 89 3.22 18.34 -0.32
C ARG A 89 4.36 18.16 -1.31
N ARG A 90 5.61 18.15 -0.85
CA ARG A 90 6.77 17.93 -1.72
C ARG A 90 6.74 16.51 -2.27
N ARG A 91 6.81 16.36 -3.60
CA ARG A 91 6.92 15.04 -4.26
C ARG A 91 8.03 14.19 -3.63
N ALA A 92 9.19 14.79 -3.36
CA ALA A 92 10.30 14.12 -2.72
C ALA A 92 9.98 13.46 -1.38
N SER A 93 9.01 13.99 -0.62
CA SER A 93 8.60 13.37 0.65
C SER A 93 7.74 12.12 0.50
N LEU A 94 7.21 11.80 -0.70
CA LEU A 94 6.53 10.53 -0.96
C LEU A 94 7.54 9.38 -1.10
N PHE A 95 8.69 9.67 -1.69
CA PHE A 95 9.73 8.69 -2.00
C PHE A 95 10.94 8.76 -1.06
N ALA A 96 11.03 9.79 -0.22
CA ALA A 96 12.16 9.97 0.68
C ALA A 96 12.30 8.78 1.63
N PRO A 97 13.51 8.18 1.73
CA PRO A 97 13.75 7.04 2.59
C PRO A 97 13.36 7.31 4.05
N ALA A 98 12.92 6.26 4.74
CA ALA A 98 12.68 6.30 6.18
C ALA A 98 13.10 4.96 6.79
N LEU A 99 13.76 5.00 7.95
CA LEU A 99 14.20 3.80 8.69
C LEU A 99 15.03 2.82 7.83
N GLY A 100 15.83 3.32 6.88
CA GLY A 100 16.67 2.51 5.98
C GLY A 100 15.90 1.85 4.83
N ILE A 101 14.58 2.05 4.72
CA ILE A 101 13.77 1.58 3.60
C ILE A 101 13.77 2.66 2.51
N PRO A 102 14.13 2.32 1.25
CA PRO A 102 14.27 3.32 0.19
C PRO A 102 12.95 3.98 -0.17
N VAL A 103 11.86 3.19 -0.31
CA VAL A 103 10.53 3.70 -0.68
C VAL A 103 9.47 3.21 0.30
N PRO A 104 9.46 3.75 1.54
CA PRO A 104 8.65 3.20 2.62
C PRO A 104 7.15 3.34 2.37
N MET A 105 6.73 4.37 1.62
CA MET A 105 5.33 4.59 1.27
C MET A 105 4.76 3.50 0.35
N ALA A 106 5.59 2.81 -0.44
CA ALA A 106 5.19 1.68 -1.27
C ALA A 106 5.30 0.33 -0.54
N VAL A 107 6.31 0.20 0.33
CA VAL A 107 6.59 -1.06 1.05
C VAL A 107 5.60 -1.30 2.19
N LEU A 108 5.20 -0.25 2.95
CA LEU A 108 4.31 -0.40 4.10
C LEU A 108 2.91 -0.91 3.75
N PRO A 109 2.23 -0.45 2.66
CA PRO A 109 0.98 -1.04 2.20
C PRO A 109 1.08 -2.54 1.93
N VAL A 110 2.14 -2.97 1.24
CA VAL A 110 2.39 -4.39 0.93
C VAL A 110 2.58 -5.18 2.22
N ALA A 111 3.41 -4.68 3.13
CA ALA A 111 3.64 -5.32 4.43
C ALA A 111 2.35 -5.41 5.26
N ALA A 112 1.51 -4.37 5.24
CA ALA A 112 0.21 -4.36 5.91
C ALA A 112 -0.73 -5.44 5.35
N PHE A 113 -0.80 -5.63 4.03
CA PHE A 113 -1.60 -6.69 3.43
C PHE A 113 -1.04 -8.09 3.71
N LEU A 114 0.28 -8.30 3.67
CA LEU A 114 0.89 -9.59 4.02
C LEU A 114 0.65 -9.94 5.50
N ALA A 115 0.81 -8.97 6.41
CA ALA A 115 0.47 -9.15 7.82
C ALA A 115 -1.04 -9.39 7.99
N GLY A 116 -1.88 -8.70 7.21
CA GLY A 116 -3.33 -8.90 7.18
C GLY A 116 -3.75 -10.28 6.70
N ALA A 117 -3.01 -10.86 5.75
CA ALA A 117 -3.19 -12.22 5.29
C ALA A 117 -2.92 -13.23 6.41
N ALA A 118 -1.86 -13.03 7.19
CA ALA A 118 -1.58 -13.86 8.37
C ALA A 118 -2.61 -13.65 9.49
N TRP A 119 -3.01 -12.40 9.73
CA TRP A 119 -4.02 -12.04 10.73
C TRP A 119 -5.39 -12.65 10.44
N LEU A 120 -5.83 -12.63 9.19
CA LEU A 120 -7.13 -13.16 8.79
C LEU A 120 -7.05 -14.60 8.29
N GLY A 121 -5.87 -15.24 8.32
CA GLY A 121 -5.69 -16.60 7.81
C GLY A 121 -6.14 -16.75 6.35
N ASN A 122 -5.83 -15.75 5.51
CA ASN A 122 -6.40 -15.61 4.18
C ASN A 122 -5.32 -15.56 3.08
N PRO A 123 -5.08 -16.67 2.36
CA PRO A 123 -4.04 -16.74 1.33
C PRO A 123 -4.33 -15.86 0.11
N TRP A 124 -5.60 -15.51 -0.15
CA TRP A 124 -5.96 -14.63 -1.27
C TRP A 124 -5.46 -13.20 -1.05
N ILE A 125 -5.44 -12.73 0.21
CA ILE A 125 -4.85 -11.43 0.56
C ILE A 125 -3.35 -11.45 0.32
N ALA A 126 -2.66 -12.56 0.65
CA ALA A 126 -1.23 -12.70 0.40
C ALA A 126 -0.92 -12.67 -1.10
N LEU A 127 -1.71 -13.38 -1.92
CA LEU A 127 -1.57 -13.35 -3.38
C LEU A 127 -1.76 -11.92 -3.93
N ALA A 128 -2.80 -11.20 -3.49
CA ALA A 128 -3.03 -9.81 -3.87
C ALA A 128 -1.83 -8.92 -3.52
N ALA A 129 -1.29 -9.08 -2.31
CA ALA A 129 -0.15 -8.32 -1.82
C ALA A 129 1.12 -8.59 -2.64
N VAL A 130 1.37 -9.83 -3.06
CA VAL A 130 2.52 -10.19 -3.90
C VAL A 130 2.40 -9.56 -5.29
N VAL A 131 1.21 -9.62 -5.90
CA VAL A 131 0.94 -8.96 -7.19
C VAL A 131 1.16 -7.45 -7.06
N LEU A 132 0.62 -6.83 -6.01
CA LEU A 132 0.83 -5.41 -5.74
C LEU A 132 2.32 -5.09 -5.53
N ALA A 133 3.05 -5.89 -4.76
CA ALA A 133 4.48 -5.69 -4.49
C ALA A 133 5.31 -5.68 -5.77
N ALA A 134 5.02 -6.61 -6.68
CA ALA A 134 5.76 -6.79 -7.92
C ALA A 134 5.57 -5.63 -8.91
N GLY A 135 4.44 -4.90 -8.86
CA GLY A 135 4.22 -3.69 -9.65
C GLY A 135 4.60 -2.40 -8.91
N HIS A 136 4.06 -2.23 -7.71
CA HIS A 136 4.11 -0.98 -6.95
C HIS A 136 5.52 -0.63 -6.44
N VAL A 137 6.29 -1.62 -5.98
CA VAL A 137 7.65 -1.36 -5.44
C VAL A 137 8.63 -0.97 -6.55
N PRO A 138 8.77 -1.73 -7.67
CA PRO A 138 9.66 -1.33 -8.76
C PRO A 138 9.29 0.02 -9.37
N ARG A 139 8.00 0.29 -9.60
CA ARG A 139 7.56 1.60 -10.10
C ARG A 139 7.97 2.73 -9.17
N SER A 140 7.74 2.56 -7.86
CA SER A 140 8.08 3.59 -6.89
C SER A 140 9.60 3.80 -6.75
N LEU A 141 10.42 2.78 -7.02
CA LEU A 141 11.87 2.90 -7.11
C LEU A 141 12.32 3.67 -8.36
N ILE A 142 11.70 3.40 -9.51
CA ILE A 142 11.95 4.14 -10.76
C ILE A 142 11.60 5.62 -10.57
N ALA A 143 10.44 5.92 -9.99
CA ALA A 143 9.99 7.28 -9.68
C ALA A 143 10.82 7.99 -8.59
N ALA A 144 11.52 7.24 -7.74
CA ALA A 144 12.46 7.80 -6.76
C ALA A 144 13.79 8.20 -7.40
N GLY A 145 14.24 7.47 -8.43
CA GLY A 145 15.49 7.74 -9.15
C GLY A 145 15.40 8.89 -10.16
N SER A 146 14.20 9.33 -10.53
CA SER A 146 13.96 10.42 -11.49
C SER A 146 13.76 11.80 -10.84
N GLN A 147 14.12 11.97 -9.57
CA GLN A 147 13.99 13.22 -8.81
C GLN A 147 15.20 14.13 -8.86
#